data_AF-A0A1N7MJL1-F1
#
_entry.id   AF-A0A1N7MJL1-F1
#
_cell.length_a   1.000
_cell.length_b   1.000
_cell.length_c   1.000
_cell.angle_alpha   90.00
_cell.angle_beta   90.00
_cell.angle_gamma   90.00
#
_symmetry.space_group_name_H-M   'P 1'
#
loop_
_entity.id
_entity.type
_entity.pdbx_description
1 polymer ?
#
loop_
_entity_poly.entity_id
_entity_poly.type
_entity_poly.pdbx_seq_one_letter_code
_entity_poly.pdbx_strand_id
1 'polypeptide(L)' 'MMLAVLAIGLVLVVEGLAFALAPSRMEDIVALIARLPVEVRRLLGLAMLAVGVGLVWLARQMGAI' A
#
# COMPACT_ATOMS: atom_id res chain seq x y z
N MET A 1 3.11 -20.83 -0.45
CA MET A 1 3.82 -20.53 0.80
C MET A 1 4.91 -19.46 0.61
N MET A 2 5.90 -19.66 -0.27
CA MET A 2 7.01 -18.71 -0.50
C MET A 2 6.56 -17.30 -0.91
N LEU A 3 5.59 -17.18 -1.82
CA LEU A 3 5.10 -15.88 -2.31
C LEU A 3 4.48 -15.01 -1.21
N ALA A 4 3.81 -15.63 -0.23
CA ALA A 4 3.24 -14.89 0.90
C ALA A 4 4.34 -14.29 1.78
N VAL A 5 5.41 -15.06 2.03
CA VAL A 5 6.58 -14.57 2.77
C VAL A 5 7.27 -13.42 2.03
N LEU A 6 7.43 -13.54 0.71
CA LEU A 6 8.01 -12.47 -0.12
C LEU A 6 7.12 -11.21 -0.12
N ALA A 7 5.82 -11.35 -0.33
CA ALA A 7 4.89 -10.22 -0.33
C ALA A 7 4.90 -9.49 1.01
N ILE A 8 4.83 -10.22 2.12
CA ILE A 8 4.91 -9.65 3.48
C ILE A 8 6.26 -8.96 3.69
N GLY A 9 7.37 -9.60 3.29
CA GLY A 9 8.71 -9.03 3.42
C GLY A 9 8.86 -7.72 2.64
N LEU A 10 8.38 -7.65 1.40
CA LEU A 10 8.41 -6.44 0.59
C LEU A 10 7.57 -5.31 1.19
N VAL A 11 6.37 -5.62 1.69
CA VAL A 11 5.52 -4.64 2.38
C VAL A 11 6.25 -4.07 3.60
N LEU A 12 6.85 -4.93 4.43
CA LEU A 12 7.60 -4.49 5.61
C LEU A 12 8.82 -3.63 5.26
N VAL A 13 9.55 -3.97 4.19
CA VAL A 13 10.68 -3.18 3.73
C VAL A 13 10.23 -1.79 3.27
N VAL A 14 9.19 -1.71 2.43
CA VAL A 14 8.70 -0.43 1.89
C VAL A 14 8.09 0.44 2.99
N GLU A 15 7.21 -0.11 3.82
CA GLU A 15 6.60 0.59 4.96
C GLU A 15 7.67 1.03 5.97
N GLY A 16 8.57 0.10 6.34
CA GLY A 16 9.65 0.37 7.30
C GLY A 16 10.62 1.46 6.83
N LEU A 17 10.94 1.50 5.53
CA LEU A 17 11.74 2.59 4.95
C LEU A 17 11.02 3.93 5.07
N ALA A 18 9.71 3.96 4.83
CA ALA A 18 8.95 5.18 4.92
C ALA A 18 8.88 5.71 6.37
N PHE A 19 8.73 4.82 7.35
CA PHE A 19 8.85 5.16 8.78
C PHE A 19 10.27 5.59 9.18
N ALA A 20 11.31 4.94 8.65
CA ALA A 20 12.70 5.23 9.01
C ALA A 20 13.21 6.54 8.41
N LEU A 21 12.85 6.85 7.16
CA LEU A 21 13.39 7.98 6.40
C LEU A 21 12.55 9.26 6.55
N ALA A 22 11.24 9.13 6.75
CA ALA A 22 10.33 10.28 6.79
C ALA A 22 9.21 10.13 7.84
N PRO A 23 9.55 9.89 9.13
CA PRO A 23 8.56 9.66 10.18
C PRO A 23 7.58 10.84 10.34
N SER A 24 8.04 12.10 10.29
CA SER A 24 7.17 13.27 10.42
C SER A 24 6.18 13.43 9.27
N ARG A 25 6.55 13.00 8.06
CA ARG A 25 5.65 13.06 6.89
C ARG A 25 4.52 12.04 7.01
N MET A 26 4.76 10.91 7.66
CA MET A 26 3.72 9.91 7.92
C MET A 26 2.63 10.49 8.83
N GLU A 27 3.02 11.20 9.90
CA GLU A 27 2.06 11.85 10.80
C GLU A 27 1.18 12.87 10.06
N ASP A 28 1.79 13.71 9.20
CA ASP A 28 1.07 14.69 8.37
C ASP A 28 0.07 14.02 7.43
N ILE A 29 0.46 12.93 6.77
CA ILE A 29 -0.40 12.18 5.84
C ILE A 29 -1.57 11.54 6.59
N VAL A 30 -1.31 10.92 7.75
CA VAL A 30 -2.36 10.32 8.57
C VAL A 30 -3.33 11.39 9.07
N ALA A 31 -2.82 12.55 9.52
CA ALA A 31 -3.65 13.67 9.94
C ALA A 31 -4.51 14.22 8.79
N LEU A 32 -3.97 14.27 7.57
CA LEU A 32 -4.71 14.67 6.37
C LEU A 32 -5.83 13.67 6.05
N ILE A 33 -5.53 12.37 6.04
CA ILE A 33 -6.52 11.32 5.76
C ILE A 33 -7.60 11.29 6.85
N ALA A 34 -7.23 11.52 8.12
CA ALA A 34 -8.16 11.55 9.24
C ALA A 34 -9.21 12.68 9.12
N ARG A 35 -8.86 13.78 8.45
CA ARG A 35 -9.78 14.91 8.18
C ARG A 35 -10.79 14.59 7.07
N LEU A 36 -10.59 13.53 6.29
CA LEU A 36 -11.50 13.17 5.21
C LEU A 36 -12.79 12.51 5.76
N PRO A 37 -13.95 12.73 5.11
CA PRO A 37 -15.17 11.98 5.40
C PRO A 37 -14.94 10.47 5.28
N VAL A 38 -15.66 9.68 6.07
CA VAL A 38 -15.55 8.20 6.07
C VAL A 38 -15.76 7.63 4.66
N GLU A 39 -16.72 8.18 3.91
CA GLU A 39 -17.03 7.73 2.55
C GLU A 39 -15.84 7.90 1.59
N VAL A 40 -15.13 9.03 1.70
CA VAL A 40 -13.95 9.33 0.89
C VAL A 40 -12.79 8.43 1.28
N ARG A 41 -12.59 8.16 2.58
CA ARG A 41 -11.58 7.20 3.06
C ARG A 41 -11.84 5.79 2.51
N ARG A 42 -13.11 5.37 2.48
CA ARG A 42 -13.50 4.07 1.91
C ARG A 42 -13.21 4.01 0.40
N LEU A 43 -13.57 5.06 -0.34
CA LEU A 43 -13.30 5.16 -1.77
C LEU A 43 -11.79 5.12 -2.07
N LEU A 44 -10.98 5.83 -1.28
CA LEU A 44 -9.52 5.82 -1.41
C LEU A 44 -8.95 4.40 -1.20
N GLY A 45 -9.40 3.71 -0.15
CA GLY A 45 -9.00 2.32 0.12
C GLY A 45 -9.42 1.36 -0.98
N LEU A 46 -10.64 1.49 -1.50
CA LEU A 46 -11.12 0.67 -2.63
C LEU A 46 -10.32 0.95 -3.91
N ALA A 47 -9.96 2.21 -4.17
CA ALA A 47 -9.13 2.58 -5.32
C ALA A 47 -7.72 1.98 -5.20
N MET A 48 -7.08 2.08 -4.03
CA MET A 48 -5.78 1.44 -3.78
C MET A 48 -5.84 -0.07 -3.94
N LEU A 49 -6.89 -0.72 -3.45
CA LEU A 49 -7.10 -2.16 -3.61
C LEU A 49 -7.26 -2.54 -5.08
N ALA A 50 -8.10 -1.82 -5.84
CA ALA A 50 -8.34 -2.08 -7.25
C ALA A 50 -7.05 -1.95 -8.07
N VAL A 51 -6.26 -0.89 -7.82
CA VAL A 51 -4.96 -0.68 -8.46
C VAL A 51 -3.99 -1.80 -8.09
N GLY A 52 -3.89 -2.17 -6.80
CA GLY A 52 -3.03 -3.26 -6.35
C GLY A 52 -3.36 -4.60 -7.02
N VAL A 53 -4.64 -4.96 -7.10
CA VAL A 53 -5.09 -6.17 -7.81
C VAL A 53 -4.75 -6.09 -9.30
N GLY A 54 -4.98 -4.94 -9.94
CA GLY A 54 -4.62 -4.72 -11.34
C GLY A 54 -3.13 -4.89 -11.63
N LEU A 55 -2.27 -4.36 -10.74
CA LEU A 55 -0.81 -4.49 -10.86
C LEU A 55 -0.35 -5.94 -10.65
N VAL A 56 -0.89 -6.65 -9.66
CA VAL A 56 -0.57 -8.08 -9.45
C VAL A 56 -1.01 -8.91 -10.65
N TRP A 57 -2.19 -8.63 -11.20
CA TRP A 57 -2.68 -9.30 -12.41
C TRP A 57 -1.77 -9.03 -13.61
N LEU A 58 -1.35 -7.78 -13.82
CA LEU A 58 -0.41 -7.42 -14.89
C LEU A 58 0.95 -8.11 -14.72
N ALA A 59 1.52 -8.11 -13.52
CA ALA A 59 2.78 -8.78 -13.22
C ALA A 59 2.71 -10.29 -13.53
N ARG A 60 1.58 -10.92 -13.21
CA ARG A 60 1.31 -12.31 -13.57
C ARG A 60 1.26 -12.52 -15.08
N GLN A 61 0.59 -11.63 -15.82
CA GLN A 61 0.55 -11.71 -17.29
C GLN A 61 1.93 -11.54 -17.93
N MET A 62 2.84 -10.80 -17.28
CA MET A 62 4.23 -10.61 -17.71
C MET A 62 5.15 -11.77 -17.28
N GLY A 63 4.63 -12.82 -16.62
CA GLY A 63 5.41 -13.99 -16.20
C GLY A 63 6.28 -13.76 -14.96
N ALA A 64 6.04 -12.69 -14.19
CA ALA A 64 6.79 -12.42 -12.96
C ALA A 64 6.41 -13.37 -11.81
N ILE A 65 5.19 -13.93 -11.85
CA ILE A 65 4.61 -14.81 -10.83
C ILE A 65 3.72 -15.84 -11.55
#